data_AF-A0A1S9PA21-F1
#
_entry.id   AF-A0A1S9PA21-F1
#
_cell.length_a   1.000
_cell.length_b   1.000
_cell.length_c   1.000
_cell.angle_alpha   90.00
_cell.angle_beta   90.00
_cell.angle_gamma   90.00
#
_symmetry.space_group_name_H-M   'P 1'
#
loop_
_entity.id
_entity.type
_entity.pdbx_description
1 polymer ?
#
loop_
_entity_poly.entity_id
_entity_poly.type
_entity_poly.pdbx_seq_one_letter_code
_entity_poly.pdbx_strand_id
1 'polypeptide(L)'
;MIRQINISFIAATIVLSACRTQKTAGDTKNEQSYISEAQKLEVRLQPGNNSGKGSAMLVFTVTNPTNKPLRFCKWETPFEPAIGKYFRIMDEKGEEAAFRGAMARRVMPPPASAFTIVPAHSSVKTMISLADKYELSAHRYTVRYTGGGVSGLKDGNKMTLLL
;
A
#
# COMPACT_ATOMS: atom_id res chain seq x y z
N MET A 1 9.37 68.64 -45.35
CA MET A 1 10.61 68.00 -44.87
C MET A 1 10.41 67.60 -43.42
N ILE A 2 10.15 66.32 -43.14
CA ILE A 2 9.87 65.78 -41.81
C ILE A 2 10.76 64.54 -41.60
N ARG A 3 11.49 64.53 -40.48
CA ARG A 3 12.57 63.61 -40.10
C ARG A 3 12.04 62.23 -39.73
N GLN A 4 12.73 61.16 -40.16
CA GLN A 4 12.53 59.80 -39.63
C GLN A 4 13.13 59.69 -38.22
N ILE A 5 12.38 59.08 -37.30
CA ILE A 5 12.80 58.77 -35.92
C ILE A 5 12.82 57.25 -35.79
N ASN A 6 14.02 56.67 -35.62
CA ASN A 6 14.23 55.27 -35.28
C ASN A 6 14.05 55.08 -33.76
N ILE A 7 13.14 54.19 -33.35
CA ILE A 7 13.00 53.76 -31.95
C ILE A 7 13.27 52.26 -31.91
N SER A 8 14.46 51.90 -31.40
CA SER A 8 14.80 50.53 -30.99
C SER A 8 14.10 50.21 -29.67
N PHE A 9 13.30 49.16 -29.64
CA PHE A 9 12.79 48.58 -28.39
C PHE A 9 13.68 47.40 -27.97
N ILE A 10 14.35 47.56 -26.83
CA ILE A 10 15.16 46.54 -26.18
C ILE A 10 14.21 45.54 -25.51
N ALA A 11 14.21 44.29 -25.96
CA ALA A 11 13.48 43.20 -25.33
C ALA A 11 14.29 42.63 -24.16
N ALA A 12 13.85 42.87 -22.93
CA ALA A 12 14.39 42.23 -21.74
C ALA A 12 13.77 40.83 -21.57
N THR A 13 14.56 39.78 -21.74
CA THR A 13 14.16 38.38 -21.53
C THR A 13 14.33 37.98 -20.07
N ILE A 14 13.22 37.76 -19.38
CA ILE A 14 13.19 37.20 -18.02
C ILE A 14 13.31 35.67 -18.13
N VAL A 15 14.41 35.10 -17.65
CA VAL A 15 14.60 33.64 -17.56
C VAL A 15 13.97 33.15 -16.26
N LEU A 16 12.81 32.51 -16.35
CA LEU A 16 12.22 31.75 -15.26
C LEU A 16 12.90 30.37 -15.19
N SER A 17 13.84 30.20 -14.26
CA SER A 17 14.42 28.89 -13.91
C SER A 17 13.40 28.07 -13.10
N ALA A 18 12.62 27.23 -13.78
CA ALA A 18 11.84 26.18 -13.14
C ALA A 18 12.75 25.00 -12.79
N CYS A 19 12.99 24.76 -11.50
CA CYS A 19 13.60 23.52 -11.03
C CYS A 19 12.60 22.36 -11.25
N ARG A 20 12.74 21.64 -12.37
CA ARG A 20 12.09 20.35 -12.59
C ARG A 20 12.83 19.28 -11.78
N THR A 21 12.22 18.77 -10.71
CA THR A 21 12.63 17.50 -10.10
C THR A 21 12.41 16.39 -11.13
N GLN A 22 13.48 15.94 -11.80
CA GLN A 22 13.44 14.83 -12.75
C GLN A 22 13.33 13.51 -11.99
N LYS A 23 12.18 12.83 -12.07
CA LYS A 23 12.04 11.41 -11.72
C LYS A 23 12.82 10.62 -12.77
N THR A 24 13.90 9.95 -12.38
CA THR A 24 14.77 9.20 -13.28
C THR A 24 14.05 7.99 -13.89
N ALA A 25 14.20 7.76 -15.20
CA ALA A 25 13.53 6.67 -15.93
C ALA A 25 13.89 5.25 -15.42
N GLY A 26 14.98 5.11 -14.65
CA GLY A 26 15.36 3.86 -13.97
C GLY A 26 14.43 3.49 -12.82
N ASP A 27 13.91 4.48 -12.08
CA ASP A 27 13.05 4.24 -10.91
C ASP A 27 11.68 3.71 -11.33
N THR A 28 11.11 4.26 -12.41
CA THR A 28 9.82 3.82 -12.96
C THR A 28 9.88 2.38 -13.48
N LYS A 29 11.01 1.96 -14.08
CA LYS A 29 11.19 0.58 -14.56
C LYS A 29 11.26 -0.42 -13.41
N ASN A 30 11.95 -0.08 -12.32
CA ASN A 30 12.08 -0.95 -11.14
C ASN A 30 10.74 -1.04 -10.38
N GLU A 31 10.01 0.07 -10.26
CA GLU A 31 8.68 0.13 -9.65
C GLU A 31 7.67 -0.74 -10.40
N GLN A 32 7.55 -0.56 -11.73
CA GLN A 32 6.65 -1.37 -12.56
C GLN A 32 7.00 -2.87 -12.54
N SER A 33 8.30 -3.19 -12.43
CA SER A 33 8.78 -4.57 -12.41
C SER A 33 8.32 -5.33 -11.17
N TYR A 34 8.54 -4.81 -9.95
CA TYR A 34 8.17 -5.54 -8.74
C TYR A 34 6.65 -5.58 -8.53
N ILE A 35 5.90 -4.56 -8.95
CA ILE A 35 4.43 -4.56 -8.86
C ILE A 35 3.87 -5.73 -9.67
N SER A 36 4.41 -5.99 -10.87
CA SER A 36 4.00 -7.13 -11.69
C SER A 36 4.33 -8.50 -11.07
N GLU A 37 5.35 -8.56 -10.22
CA GLU A 37 5.66 -9.76 -9.42
C GLU A 37 4.68 -9.92 -8.26
N ALA A 38 4.46 -8.84 -7.49
CA ALA A 38 3.53 -8.82 -6.36
C ALA A 38 2.10 -9.20 -6.77
N GLN A 39 1.66 -8.82 -7.96
CA GLN A 39 0.34 -9.18 -8.51
C GLN A 39 0.15 -10.66 -8.84
N LYS A 40 1.23 -11.45 -8.83
CA LYS A 40 1.21 -12.92 -8.97
C LYS A 40 1.17 -13.63 -7.62
N LEU A 41 1.38 -12.91 -6.53
CA LEU A 41 1.24 -13.42 -5.17
C LEU A 41 -0.23 -13.44 -4.78
N GLU A 42 -0.60 -14.40 -3.95
CA GLU A 42 -1.96 -14.59 -3.46
C GLU A 42 -2.05 -14.21 -1.98
N VAL A 43 -3.03 -13.37 -1.63
CA VAL A 43 -3.29 -12.95 -0.26
C VAL A 43 -4.41 -13.79 0.35
N ARG A 44 -4.19 -14.33 1.54
CA ARG A 44 -5.21 -15.03 2.32
C ARG A 44 -5.34 -14.46 3.74
N LEU A 45 -6.57 -14.18 4.13
CA LEU A 45 -6.96 -13.77 5.48
C LEU A 45 -7.60 -14.95 6.20
N GLN A 46 -7.16 -15.20 7.43
CA GLN A 46 -7.74 -16.22 8.32
C GLN A 46 -7.90 -15.64 9.73
N PRO A 47 -8.94 -16.04 10.49
CA PRO A 47 -8.98 -15.76 11.91
C PRO A 47 -7.71 -16.28 12.62
N GLY A 48 -7.18 -15.52 13.56
CA GLY A 48 -6.06 -15.96 14.40
C GLY A 48 -6.53 -16.99 15.43
N ASN A 49 -5.68 -17.98 15.68
CA ASN A 49 -5.94 -19.03 16.66
C ASN A 49 -5.81 -18.47 18.08
N ASN A 50 -6.88 -17.86 18.60
CA ASN A 50 -7.15 -17.81 20.03
C ASN A 50 -8.49 -18.50 20.23
N SER A 51 -8.50 -19.57 21.02
CA SER A 51 -9.61 -20.51 21.21
C SER A 51 -10.86 -19.93 21.91
N GLY A 52 -11.09 -18.61 21.83
CA GLY A 52 -12.25 -17.93 22.40
C GLY A 52 -12.96 -17.07 21.35
N LYS A 53 -14.30 -17.17 21.30
CA LYS A 53 -15.15 -16.09 20.78
C LYS A 53 -14.67 -14.76 21.39
N GLY A 54 -14.59 -13.69 20.60
CA GLY A 54 -14.10 -12.38 21.08
C GLY A 54 -12.69 -11.98 20.61
N SER A 55 -11.95 -12.88 19.96
CA SER A 55 -10.61 -12.56 19.47
C SER A 55 -10.64 -11.79 18.15
N ALA A 56 -10.13 -10.56 18.15
CA ALA A 56 -9.93 -9.74 16.95
C ALA A 56 -8.65 -10.10 16.15
N MET A 57 -8.07 -11.29 16.39
CA MET A 57 -6.83 -11.70 15.75
C MET A 57 -7.04 -12.12 14.29
N LEU A 58 -6.12 -11.70 13.43
CA LEU A 58 -6.09 -12.03 12.00
C LEU A 58 -4.68 -12.54 11.63
N VAL A 59 -4.65 -13.63 10.87
CA VAL A 59 -3.46 -14.11 10.15
C VAL A 59 -3.54 -13.64 8.70
N PHE A 60 -2.52 -12.88 8.29
CA PHE A 60 -2.34 -12.40 6.93
C PHE A 60 -1.24 -13.22 6.28
N THR A 61 -1.59 -13.98 5.24
CA THR A 61 -0.66 -14.85 4.51
C THR A 61 -0.50 -14.37 3.09
N VAL A 62 0.74 -14.34 2.60
CA VAL A 62 1.08 -14.10 1.19
C VAL A 62 1.76 -15.34 0.66
N THR A 63 1.18 -15.94 -0.38
CA THR A 63 1.64 -17.17 -1.01
C THR A 63 2.17 -16.90 -2.41
N ASN A 64 3.27 -17.57 -2.75
CA ASN A 64 3.83 -17.56 -4.10
C ASN A 64 3.50 -18.87 -4.82
N PRO A 65 2.57 -18.86 -5.79
CA PRO A 65 2.22 -20.06 -6.54
C PRO A 65 3.24 -20.40 -7.65
N THR A 66 4.22 -19.54 -7.91
CA THR A 66 5.15 -19.65 -9.04
C THR A 66 6.41 -20.44 -8.68
N ASN A 67 7.16 -20.81 -9.72
CA ASN A 67 8.41 -21.56 -9.64
C ASN A 67 9.67 -20.69 -9.40
N LYS A 68 9.50 -19.39 -9.17
CA LYS A 68 10.60 -18.47 -8.86
C LYS A 68 10.30 -17.64 -7.62
N PRO A 69 11.31 -17.19 -6.88
CA PRO A 69 11.10 -16.20 -5.84
C PRO A 69 10.46 -14.93 -6.42
N LEU A 70 9.47 -14.39 -5.73
CA LEU A 70 8.82 -13.12 -6.04
C LEU A 70 8.94 -12.21 -4.83
N ARG A 71 8.81 -10.90 -5.03
CA ARG A 71 8.83 -9.93 -3.93
C ARG A 71 7.63 -8.99 -3.96
N PHE A 72 7.31 -8.44 -2.79
CA PHE A 72 6.36 -7.35 -2.64
C PHE A 72 6.88 -6.31 -1.64
N CYS A 73 6.37 -5.08 -1.71
CA CYS A 73 6.69 -4.06 -0.71
C CYS A 73 5.82 -4.26 0.54
N LYS A 74 6.43 -4.29 1.71
CA LYS A 74 5.74 -4.47 3.01
C LYS A 74 4.87 -3.28 3.39
N TRP A 75 5.12 -2.10 2.82
CA TRP A 75 4.29 -0.92 3.08
C TRP A 75 2.85 -1.17 2.65
N GLU A 76 1.90 -0.58 3.38
CA GLU A 76 0.47 -0.78 3.14
C GLU A 76 0.03 -2.25 3.30
N THR A 77 0.77 -3.01 4.12
CA THR A 77 0.44 -4.39 4.51
C THR A 77 0.64 -4.59 6.01
N PRO A 78 0.05 -5.64 6.61
CA PRO A 78 0.30 -6.02 8.00
C PRO A 78 1.75 -6.46 8.31
N PHE A 79 2.62 -6.66 7.30
CA PHE A 79 4.06 -6.89 7.53
C PHE A 79 4.77 -5.62 8.03
N GLU A 80 4.06 -4.50 8.06
CA GLU A 80 4.44 -3.26 8.70
C GLU A 80 3.43 -2.90 9.81
N PRO A 81 3.55 -3.51 10.99
CA PRO A 81 2.45 -3.59 11.95
C PRO A 81 2.02 -2.25 12.53
N ALA A 82 2.85 -1.21 12.55
CA ALA A 82 2.54 0.03 13.28
C ALA A 82 1.71 1.06 12.48
N ILE A 83 1.64 0.97 11.15
CA ILE A 83 1.21 2.11 10.31
C ILE A 83 0.31 1.67 9.17
N GLY A 84 -0.72 2.46 8.85
CA GLY A 84 -1.54 2.30 7.65
C GLY A 84 -2.90 1.65 7.88
N LYS A 85 -3.87 2.06 7.05
CA LYS A 85 -5.21 1.46 6.93
C LYS A 85 -5.25 0.57 5.68
N TYR A 86 -5.01 -0.72 5.87
CA TYR A 86 -4.96 -1.71 4.78
C TYR A 86 -6.13 -2.70 4.79
N PHE A 87 -7.04 -2.60 5.76
CA PHE A 87 -8.31 -3.34 5.73
C PHE A 87 -9.50 -2.41 5.62
N ARG A 88 -10.51 -2.93 4.92
CA ARG A 88 -11.89 -2.48 5.02
C ARG A 88 -12.65 -3.48 5.89
N ILE A 89 -13.29 -2.99 6.95
CA ILE A 89 -13.97 -3.80 7.94
C ILE A 89 -15.40 -3.27 8.06
N MET A 90 -16.36 -4.06 7.61
CA MET A 90 -17.78 -3.67 7.56
C MET A 90 -18.58 -4.49 8.56
N ASP A 91 -19.46 -3.86 9.34
CA ASP A 91 -20.41 -4.57 10.18
C ASP A 91 -21.59 -5.13 9.36
N GLU A 92 -22.56 -5.74 10.04
CA GLU A 92 -23.76 -6.30 9.43
C GLU A 92 -24.73 -5.26 8.87
N LYS A 93 -24.66 -4.01 9.34
CA LYS A 93 -25.48 -2.88 8.89
C LYS A 93 -24.85 -2.16 7.69
N GLY A 94 -23.63 -2.52 7.32
CA GLY A 94 -22.87 -1.86 6.26
C GLY A 94 -22.12 -0.61 6.74
N GLU A 95 -21.92 -0.45 8.05
CA GLU A 95 -21.09 0.59 8.64
C GLU A 95 -19.62 0.13 8.69
N GLU A 96 -18.69 1.02 8.31
CA GLU A 96 -17.26 0.71 8.34
C GLU A 96 -16.67 0.98 9.72
N ALA A 97 -15.95 0.01 10.29
CA ALA A 97 -15.26 0.17 11.57
C ALA A 97 -14.27 1.34 11.50
N ALA A 98 -14.33 2.23 12.51
CA ALA A 98 -13.49 3.41 12.55
C ALA A 98 -12.01 3.03 12.73
N PHE A 99 -11.14 3.57 11.88
CA PHE A 99 -9.70 3.37 11.95
C PHE A 99 -9.08 4.41 12.90
N ARG A 100 -8.29 3.93 13.87
CA ARG A 100 -7.58 4.73 14.89
C ARG A 100 -6.05 4.61 14.80
N GLY A 101 -5.53 3.85 13.82
CA GLY A 101 -4.10 3.64 13.67
C GLY A 101 -3.35 4.87 13.12
N ALA A 102 -2.02 4.87 13.27
CA ALA A 102 -1.17 5.90 12.68
C ALA A 102 -1.08 5.77 11.14
N MET A 103 -0.90 6.90 10.47
CA MET A 103 -0.64 6.98 9.02
C MET A 103 0.72 7.65 8.80
N ALA A 104 1.58 7.07 7.96
CA ALA A 104 2.86 7.67 7.59
C ALA A 104 2.86 8.15 6.15
N ARG A 105 3.57 9.25 5.92
CA ARG A 105 4.02 9.65 4.59
C ARG A 105 5.29 8.90 4.22
N ARG A 106 5.41 8.48 2.97
CA ARG A 106 6.56 7.72 2.45
C ARG A 106 7.36 8.55 1.47
N VAL A 107 8.68 8.37 1.51
CA VAL A 107 9.59 8.85 0.46
C VAL A 107 9.70 7.76 -0.59
N MET A 108 9.62 8.15 -1.86
CA MET A 108 9.73 7.25 -3.02
C MET A 108 11.09 7.41 -3.70
N PRO A 109 11.66 6.33 -4.28
CA PRO A 109 11.14 4.95 -4.26
C PRO A 109 11.32 4.27 -2.88
N PRO A 110 10.59 3.16 -2.60
CA PRO A 110 10.80 2.41 -1.37
C PRO A 110 12.25 1.90 -1.28
N PRO A 111 12.91 1.97 -0.11
CA PRO A 111 14.24 1.41 0.05
C PRO A 111 14.21 -0.11 -0.05
N ALA A 112 15.36 -0.74 -0.32
CA ALA A 112 15.45 -2.21 -0.45
C ALA A 112 14.91 -2.96 0.79
N SER A 113 15.07 -2.39 1.99
CA SER A 113 14.57 -2.95 3.26
C SER A 113 13.04 -2.96 3.38
N ALA A 114 12.33 -2.21 2.52
CA ALA A 114 10.88 -2.20 2.46
C ALA A 114 10.31 -3.46 1.81
N PHE A 115 11.13 -4.26 1.11
CA PHE A 115 10.65 -5.44 0.39
C PHE A 115 10.77 -6.73 1.22
N THR A 116 9.88 -7.67 0.92
CA THR A 116 9.93 -9.06 1.37
C THR A 116 9.97 -9.98 0.17
N ILE A 117 10.78 -11.04 0.26
CA ILE A 117 10.82 -12.11 -0.73
C ILE A 117 9.93 -13.26 -0.24
N VAL A 118 9.12 -13.79 -1.15
CA VAL A 118 8.35 -15.02 -0.95
C VAL A 118 8.97 -16.11 -1.84
N PRO A 119 9.60 -17.14 -1.24
CA PRO A 119 10.19 -18.24 -2.01
C PRO A 119 9.16 -18.94 -2.92
N ALA A 120 9.62 -19.59 -3.97
CA ALA A 120 8.77 -20.38 -4.86
C ALA A 120 7.96 -21.42 -4.08
N HIS A 121 6.68 -21.58 -4.42
CA HIS A 121 5.74 -22.51 -3.78
C HIS A 121 5.68 -22.42 -2.23
N SER A 122 5.98 -21.23 -1.68
CA SER A 122 6.02 -20.99 -0.25
C SER A 122 5.15 -19.80 0.14
N SER A 123 5.07 -19.54 1.45
CA SER A 123 4.28 -18.46 2.02
C SER A 123 5.04 -17.74 3.13
N VAL A 124 4.77 -16.44 3.25
CA VAL A 124 5.11 -15.64 4.43
C VAL A 124 3.82 -15.26 5.13
N LYS A 125 3.84 -15.17 6.45
CA LYS A 125 2.66 -14.82 7.25
C LYS A 125 3.02 -13.88 8.39
N THR A 126 2.05 -13.06 8.76
CA THR A 126 2.09 -12.23 9.97
C THR A 126 0.75 -12.32 10.68
N MET A 127 0.75 -12.06 11.98
CA MET A 127 -0.42 -12.10 12.82
C MET A 127 -0.59 -10.73 13.49
N ILE A 128 -1.82 -10.23 13.50
CA ILE A 128 -2.15 -8.91 14.05
C ILE A 128 -3.48 -8.96 14.82
N SER A 129 -3.65 -8.06 15.77
CA SER A 129 -4.96 -7.75 16.36
C SER A 129 -5.59 -6.60 15.58
N LEU A 130 -6.81 -6.79 15.07
CA LEU A 130 -7.57 -5.72 14.41
C LEU A 130 -8.02 -4.65 15.42
N ALA A 131 -8.23 -5.02 16.69
CA ALA A 131 -8.60 -4.10 17.75
C ALA A 131 -7.50 -3.08 18.06
N ASP A 132 -6.25 -3.33 17.67
CA ASP A 132 -5.14 -2.39 17.88
C ASP A 132 -5.29 -1.12 17.02
N LYS A 133 -6.04 -1.21 15.92
CA LYS A 133 -6.17 -0.14 14.91
C LYS A 133 -7.61 0.22 14.57
N TYR A 134 -8.59 -0.57 15.00
CA TYR A 134 -9.98 -0.39 14.64
C TYR A 134 -10.89 -0.42 15.86
N GLU A 135 -11.90 0.42 15.86
CA GLU A 135 -13.02 0.35 16.81
C GLU A 135 -13.95 -0.79 16.40
N LEU A 136 -14.03 -1.82 17.23
CA LEU A 136 -14.87 -2.98 16.98
C LEU A 136 -15.89 -3.13 18.12
N SER A 137 -17.14 -2.77 17.84
CA SER A 137 -18.25 -2.76 18.78
C SER A 137 -19.41 -3.68 18.39
N ALA A 138 -19.47 -4.12 17.13
CA ALA A 138 -20.46 -5.07 16.64
C ALA A 138 -20.04 -6.52 16.89
N HIS A 139 -21.02 -7.43 16.91
CA HIS A 139 -20.78 -8.86 17.09
C HIS A 139 -20.13 -9.52 15.87
N ARG A 140 -20.41 -9.03 14.66
CA ARG A 140 -19.95 -9.63 13.40
C ARG A 140 -19.45 -8.57 12.43
N TYR A 141 -18.30 -8.87 11.83
CA TYR A 141 -17.68 -8.04 10.80
C TYR A 141 -17.27 -8.87 9.58
N THR A 142 -17.32 -8.24 8.40
CA THR A 142 -16.64 -8.71 7.18
C THR A 142 -15.36 -7.92 6.99
N VAL A 143 -14.23 -8.61 6.96
CA VAL A 143 -12.90 -8.03 6.79
C VAL A 143 -12.38 -8.34 5.39
N ARG A 144 -11.84 -7.33 4.70
CA ARG A 144 -11.18 -7.45 3.40
C ARG A 144 -9.89 -6.64 3.36
N TYR A 145 -8.82 -7.22 2.82
CA TYR A 145 -7.60 -6.49 2.47
C TYR A 145 -7.86 -5.64 1.22
N THR A 146 -7.49 -4.36 1.26
CA THR A 146 -7.81 -3.45 0.15
C THR A 146 -6.95 -3.69 -1.09
N GLY A 147 -5.71 -4.18 -0.92
CA GLY A 147 -4.78 -4.40 -2.02
C GLY A 147 -4.34 -3.11 -2.73
N GLY A 148 -3.46 -3.29 -3.71
CA GLY A 148 -2.94 -2.25 -4.59
C GLY A 148 -1.80 -1.43 -3.98
N GLY A 149 -1.74 -0.17 -4.41
CA GLY A 149 -0.78 0.81 -3.93
C GLY A 149 0.67 0.39 -4.14
N VAL A 150 1.53 0.76 -3.19
CA VAL A 150 2.97 0.50 -3.26
C VAL A 150 3.29 -0.97 -3.00
N SER A 151 2.42 -1.70 -2.29
CA SER A 151 2.60 -3.14 -2.04
C SER A 151 2.60 -3.96 -3.33
N GLY A 152 1.73 -3.58 -4.28
CA GLY A 152 1.44 -4.33 -5.50
C GLY A 152 0.64 -5.61 -5.30
N LEU A 153 0.35 -6.00 -4.06
CA LEU A 153 -0.48 -7.17 -3.77
C LEU A 153 -1.92 -6.91 -4.21
N LYS A 154 -2.57 -7.92 -4.77
CA LYS A 154 -4.02 -7.85 -5.02
C LYS A 154 -4.79 -8.01 -3.72
N ASP A 155 -6.08 -7.68 -3.75
CA ASP A 155 -6.96 -8.10 -2.67
C ASP A 155 -6.97 -9.63 -2.54
N GLY A 156 -7.44 -10.10 -1.39
CA GLY A 156 -7.54 -11.52 -1.08
C GLY A 156 -8.99 -11.95 -0.86
N ASN A 157 -9.16 -13.08 -0.18
CA ASN A 157 -10.48 -13.48 0.29
C ASN A 157 -11.05 -12.46 1.30
N LYS A 158 -12.38 -12.49 1.43
CA LYS A 158 -13.06 -11.91 2.59
C LYS A 158 -12.97 -12.91 3.75
N MET A 159 -12.93 -12.41 4.98
CA MET A 159 -13.11 -13.23 6.18
C MET A 159 -14.21 -12.65 7.06
N THR A 160 -14.88 -13.53 7.79
CA THR A 160 -15.82 -13.15 8.85
C THR A 160 -15.08 -13.12 10.17
N LEU A 161 -15.23 -12.03 10.91
CA LEU A 161 -14.76 -11.88 12.28
C LEU A 161 -15.99 -11.89 13.20
N LEU A 162 -15.92 -12.70 14.27
CA LEU A 162 -16.94 -12.80 15.31
C LEU A 162 -16.33 -12.41 16.65
N LEU A 163 -16.92 -11.43 17.32
CA LEU A 163 -16.51 -10.91 18.61
C LEU A 163 -17.51 -11.30 19.70
#